data_AF-A0A7X4I0V3-F1
#
_entry.id   AF-A0A7X4I0V3-F1
#
_cell.length_a   1.000
_cell.length_b   1.000
_cell.length_c   1.000
_cell.angle_alpha   90.00
_cell.angle_beta   90.00
_cell.angle_gamma   90.00
#
_symmetry.space_group_name_H-M   'P 1'
#
loop_
_entity.id
_entity.type
_entity.pdbx_description
1 polymer ?
#
loop_
_entity_poly.entity_id
_entity_poly.type
_entity_poly.pdbx_seq_one_letter_code
_entity_poly.pdbx_strand_id
1 'polypeptide(L)'
;MKRNSVITVRDIDPGDKSWVRREAEHHGVSMEEYVRRLIHEKRKTSEGHQKPSAAFRRYFGAEHGIELPLPRSYGYRPVTFSEDDER
;
A
#
# COMPACT_ATOMS: atom_id res chain seq x y z
N MET A 1 15.08 8.94 -7.47
CA MET A 1 14.78 7.75 -8.30
C MET A 1 13.47 7.12 -7.83
N LYS A 2 12.47 6.94 -8.70
CA LYS A 2 11.29 6.11 -8.36
C LYS A 2 11.77 4.66 -8.21
N ARG A 3 11.44 4.00 -7.10
CA ARG A 3 11.66 2.55 -6.98
C ARG A 3 10.60 1.86 -7.83
N ASN A 4 11.02 1.02 -8.77
CA ASN A 4 10.11 0.14 -9.50
C ASN A 4 9.81 -1.05 -8.60
N SER A 5 8.56 -1.18 -8.16
CA SER A 5 8.06 -2.36 -7.48
C SER A 5 7.48 -3.33 -8.51
N VAL A 6 7.83 -4.60 -8.41
CA VAL A 6 7.34 -5.67 -9.28
C VAL A 6 6.39 -6.57 -8.48
N ILE A 7 5.25 -6.92 -9.07
CA ILE A 7 4.28 -7.86 -8.51
C ILE A 7 4.08 -8.97 -9.54
N THR A 8 4.17 -10.22 -9.09
CA THR A 8 3.88 -11.39 -9.93
C THR A 8 2.57 -12.00 -9.49
N VAL A 9 1.62 -12.12 -10.41
CA VAL A 9 0.36 -12.83 -10.19
C VAL A 9 0.52 -14.25 -10.71
N ARG A 10 0.37 -15.23 -9.81
CA ARG A 10 0.35 -16.66 -10.15
C ARG A 10 -1.11 -17.13 -10.22
N ASP A 11 -1.33 -18.22 -10.95
CA ASP A 11 -2.64 -18.90 -11.04
C ASP A 11 -3.81 -17.99 -11.44
N ILE A 12 -3.54 -17.04 -12.36
CA ILE A 12 -4.59 -16.26 -13.00
C ILE A 12 -5.44 -17.17 -13.88
N ASP A 13 -6.76 -16.96 -13.85
CA ASP A 13 -7.69 -17.66 -14.72
C ASP A 13 -7.26 -17.53 -16.20
N PRO A 14 -7.22 -18.63 -16.97
CA PRO A 14 -6.81 -18.59 -18.37
C PRO A 14 -7.65 -17.64 -19.23
N GLY A 15 -8.96 -17.54 -18.91
CA GLY A 15 -9.89 -16.61 -19.54
C GLY A 15 -9.48 -15.16 -19.27
N ASP A 16 -9.24 -14.80 -18.01
CA ASP A 16 -8.79 -13.46 -17.63
C ASP A 16 -7.46 -13.09 -18.29
N LYS A 17 -6.49 -14.01 -18.30
CA LYS A 17 -5.21 -13.79 -18.96
C LYS A 17 -5.35 -13.56 -20.46
N SER A 18 -6.25 -14.31 -21.11
CA SER A 18 -6.53 -14.14 -22.54
C SER A 18 -7.21 -12.81 -22.84
N TRP A 19 -8.10 -12.36 -21.96
CA TRP A 19 -8.77 -11.07 -22.05
C TRP A 19 -7.76 -9.92 -21.91
N VAL A 20 -6.90 -9.95 -20.89
CA VAL A 20 -5.85 -8.92 -20.68
C VAL A 20 -4.93 -8.82 -21.90
N ARG A 21 -4.53 -9.96 -22.49
CA ARG A 21 -3.71 -9.97 -23.71
C ARG A 21 -4.41 -9.26 -24.87
N ARG A 22 -5.66 -9.63 -25.14
CA ARG A 22 -6.44 -9.08 -26.24
C ARG A 22 -6.65 -7.57 -26.09
N GLU A 23 -6.94 -7.11 -24.89
CA GLU A 23 -7.09 -5.68 -24.61
C GLU A 23 -5.77 -4.92 -24.78
N ALA A 24 -4.65 -5.50 -24.32
CA ALA A 24 -3.34 -4.88 -24.52
C ALA A 24 -3.01 -4.69 -26.01
N GLU A 25 -3.32 -5.70 -26.84
CA GLU A 25 -3.18 -5.64 -28.30
C GLU A 25 -4.09 -4.57 -28.91
N HIS A 26 -5.36 -4.52 -28.49
CA HIS A 26 -6.32 -3.51 -28.94
C HIS A 26 -5.84 -2.07 -28.62
N HIS A 27 -5.20 -1.89 -27.45
CA HIS A 27 -4.62 -0.62 -27.03
C HIS A 27 -3.22 -0.33 -27.60
N GLY A 28 -2.63 -1.26 -28.36
CA GLY A 28 -1.29 -1.11 -28.95
C GLY A 28 -0.17 -1.03 -27.93
N VAL A 29 -0.31 -1.68 -26.77
CA VAL A 29 0.66 -1.66 -25.66
C VAL A 29 1.03 -3.07 -25.22
N SER A 30 2.11 -3.20 -24.43
CA SER A 30 2.44 -4.48 -23.81
C SER A 30 1.41 -4.86 -22.73
N MET A 31 1.27 -6.16 -22.48
CA MET A 31 0.39 -6.69 -21.44
C MET A 31 0.71 -6.11 -20.05
N GLU A 32 1.99 -5.96 -19.71
CA GLU A 32 2.41 -5.36 -18.45
C GLU A 32 2.01 -3.88 -18.34
N GLU A 33 2.22 -3.10 -19.41
CA GLU A 33 1.85 -1.68 -19.43
C GLU A 33 0.33 -1.50 -19.35
N TYR A 34 -0.43 -2.36 -20.03
CA TYR A 34 -1.89 -2.36 -19.91
C TYR A 34 -2.35 -2.62 -18.47
N VAL A 35 -1.82 -3.66 -17.82
CA VAL A 35 -2.12 -3.94 -16.41
C VAL A 35 -1.70 -2.79 -15.49
N ARG A 36 -0.55 -2.16 -15.75
CA ARG A 36 -0.09 -0.99 -14.99
C ARG A 36 -1.08 0.16 -15.08
N ARG A 37 -1.61 0.45 -16.28
CA ARG A 37 -2.64 1.47 -16.49
C ARG A 37 -3.94 1.11 -15.78
N LEU A 38 -4.39 -0.13 -15.91
CA LEU A 38 -5.60 -0.62 -15.26
C LEU A 38 -5.52 -0.45 -13.73
N ILE A 39 -4.41 -0.85 -13.11
CA ILE A 39 -4.19 -0.68 -11.67
C ILE A 39 -4.19 0.80 -11.30
N HIS A 40 -3.53 1.66 -12.09
CA HIS A 40 -3.47 3.10 -11.82
C HIS A 40 -4.84 3.78 -11.92
N GLU A 41 -5.65 3.41 -12.91
CA GLU A 41 -7.01 3.91 -13.09
C GLU A 41 -7.93 3.44 -11.97
N LYS A 42 -7.93 2.14 -11.66
CA LYS A 42 -8.71 1.60 -10.53
C LYS A 42 -8.28 2.24 -9.22
N ARG A 43 -6.98 2.41 -9.01
CA ARG A 43 -6.46 3.13 -7.85
C ARG A 43 -7.02 4.54 -7.80
N LYS A 44 -6.96 5.34 -8.88
CA LYS A 44 -7.53 6.69 -8.89
C LYS A 44 -9.03 6.70 -8.59
N THR A 45 -9.78 5.75 -9.14
CA THR A 45 -11.23 5.64 -8.92
C THR A 45 -11.56 5.21 -7.48
N SER A 46 -10.76 4.30 -6.90
CA SER A 46 -10.87 3.88 -5.50
C SER A 46 -10.30 4.93 -4.53
N GLU A 47 -9.35 5.76 -4.95
CA GLU A 47 -8.71 6.84 -4.16
C GLU A 47 -9.55 8.12 -4.10
N GLY A 48 -10.85 7.99 -3.83
CA GLY A 48 -11.56 8.97 -2.99
C GLY A 48 -10.97 9.09 -1.58
N HIS A 49 -9.93 8.31 -1.27
CA HIS A 49 -9.17 8.35 -0.04
C HIS A 49 -8.34 9.64 0.02
N GLN A 50 -8.76 10.56 0.90
CA GLN A 50 -7.92 11.68 1.31
C GLN A 50 -6.55 11.13 1.75
N LYS A 51 -5.48 11.70 1.20
CA LYS A 51 -4.12 11.38 1.69
C LYS A 51 -4.10 11.57 3.20
N PRO A 52 -3.42 10.72 3.99
CA PRO A 52 -3.32 10.93 5.44
C PRO A 52 -2.82 12.34 5.76
N SER A 53 -1.88 12.86 4.98
CA SER A 53 -1.39 14.23 5.08
C SER A 53 -2.47 15.31 4.83
N ALA A 54 -3.48 15.03 4.01
CA ALA A 54 -4.62 15.90 3.83
C ALA A 54 -5.50 15.94 5.10
N ALA A 55 -5.67 14.81 5.78
CA ALA A 55 -6.33 14.77 7.08
C ALA A 55 -5.54 15.59 8.13
N PHE A 56 -4.22 15.40 8.22
CA PHE A 56 -3.39 16.19 9.13
C PHE A 56 -3.42 17.69 8.82
N ARG A 57 -3.40 18.10 7.54
CA ARG A 57 -3.55 19.51 7.17
C ARG A 57 -4.93 20.07 7.56
N ARG A 58 -5.98 19.28 7.42
CA ARG A 58 -7.34 19.71 7.80
C ARG A 58 -7.46 19.98 9.29
N TYR A 59 -6.87 19.13 10.12
CA TYR A 59 -7.00 19.22 11.58
C TYR A 59 -5.90 20.06 12.25
N PHE A 60 -4.69 20.10 11.69
CA PHE A 60 -3.51 20.71 12.31
C PHE A 60 -2.80 21.75 11.43
N GLY A 61 -3.26 21.98 10.19
CA GLY A 61 -2.55 22.81 9.22
C GLY A 61 -2.72 24.32 9.41
N ALA A 62 -3.78 24.77 10.08
CA ALA A 62 -4.00 26.20 10.34
C ALA A 62 -3.15 26.74 11.50
N GLU A 63 -2.74 25.89 12.44
CA GLU A 63 -2.06 26.28 13.68
C GLU A 63 -0.53 26.09 13.64
N HIS A 64 0.07 25.97 12.46
CA HIS A 64 1.52 25.70 12.29
C HIS A 64 2.02 24.38 12.92
N GLY A 65 1.12 23.43 13.19
CA GLY A 65 1.44 22.13 13.75
C GLY A 65 1.55 22.14 15.28
N ILE A 66 1.55 20.95 15.87
CA ILE A 66 1.71 20.75 17.31
C ILE A 66 3.03 20.05 17.58
N GLU A 67 3.80 20.54 18.55
CA GLU A 67 4.95 19.81 19.08
C GLU A 67 4.45 18.80 20.11
N LEU A 68 4.50 17.51 19.75
CA LEU A 68 4.20 16.44 20.69
C LEU A 68 5.42 16.19 21.57
N PRO A 69 5.28 16.11 22.90
CA PRO A 69 6.38 15.75 23.77
C PRO A 69 6.86 14.33 23.42
N LEU A 70 8.16 14.10 23.57
CA LEU A 70 8.75 12.77 23.39
C LEU A 70 8.01 11.75 24.28
N PRO A 71 7.57 10.61 23.72
CA PRO A 71 6.94 9.58 24.53
C PRO A 71 7.94 9.13 25.60
N ARG A 72 7.47 9.01 26.85
CA ARG A 72 8.29 8.45 27.92
C ARG A 72 8.64 7.01 27.54
N SER A 73 9.92 6.76 27.30
CA SER A 73 10.45 5.41 27.23
C SER A 73 10.26 4.76 28.60
N TYR A 74 9.26 3.89 28.72
CA TYR A 74 9.33 2.86 29.74
C TYR A 74 10.37 1.86 29.25
N GLY A 75 11.43 1.66 30.04
CA GLY A 75 12.45 0.66 29.72
C GLY A 75 11.76 -0.67 29.47
N TYR A 76 11.76 -1.11 28.21
CA TYR A 76 11.19 -2.40 27.83
C TYR A 76 12.01 -3.48 28.51
N ARG A 77 11.46 -4.12 29.55
CA ARG A 77 12.00 -5.39 30.05
C ARG A 77 11.40 -6.50 29.20
N PRO A 78 12.21 -7.30 28.49
CA PRO A 78 11.75 -8.51 27.85
C PRO A 78 11.03 -9.39 28.86
N VAL A 79 9.91 -9.99 28.45
CA VAL A 79 9.24 -11.02 29.25
C VAL A 79 10.17 -12.22 29.30
N THR A 80 10.67 -12.55 30.48
CA THR A 80 11.40 -13.80 30.72
C THR A 80 10.38 -14.88 31.04
N PHE A 81 10.24 -15.88 30.18
CA PHE A 81 9.52 -17.11 30.50
C PHE A 81 10.47 -17.98 31.33
N SER A 82 10.21 -18.12 32.62
CA SER A 82 10.90 -19.11 33.45
C SER A 82 10.31 -20.49 33.15
N GLU A 83 11.15 -21.50 32.97
CA GLU A 83 10.79 -22.88 32.55
C GLU A 83 9.98 -23.69 33.60
N ASP A 84 9.26 -23.04 34.52
CA ASP A 84 8.54 -23.69 35.62
C ASP A 84 7.01 -23.75 35.41
N ASP A 85 6.54 -23.82 34.16
CA ASP A 85 5.11 -23.95 33.79
C ASP A 85 4.73 -25.38 33.33
N GLU A 86 5.46 -26.41 33.75
CA GLU A 86 5.13 -27.83 33.51
C GLU A 86 4.87 -28.64 34.79
N ARG A 87 3.88 -28.25 35.61
CA ARG A 87 3.29 -29.17 36.60
C ARG A 87 1.77 -29.21 36.58
#